data_AF-A0A8J8PQW0-F1
#
_entry.id   AF-A0A8J8PQW0-F1
#
_cell.length_a   1.000
_cell.length_b   1.000
_cell.length_c   1.000
_cell.angle_alpha   90.00
_cell.angle_beta   90.00
_cell.angle_gamma   90.00
#
_symmetry.space_group_name_H-M   'P 1'
#
loop_
_entity.id
_entity.type
_entity.pdbx_description
1 polymer ?
#
loop_
_entity_poly.entity_id
_entity_poly.type
_entity_poly.pdbx_seq_one_letter_code
_entity_poly.pdbx_strand_id
1 'polypeptide(L)'
;MITVSSIELILPTFLTIISVILGIFYVVAPSLEPPDRVLGAKVTEEFRKSNKCKQIIKQYRIRGVMIVVISLVLGGVLLFEVSPLVPFPIIILLILGSVNYVTSRKRVILERGEIKEPNVRYAVIDTSKKKGFGVWFLALPWLILLGMLILGVVDYHSIPSELPFHINSNGVIAYAPKDPVNVLLNQIINAFLLFIFTIVGIAVYVSKPRINPAYPEEYYKSYERSKEYAVATIGIIATGLTLLESLLTLWSWGIFPLNSISVVLPLSMVAFLSCAILGIVISLAKMSIEGGRYL
;
A
#
# COMPACT_ATOMS: atom_id res chain seq x y z
N MET A 1 -30.50 -6.59 -13.46
CA MET A 1 -29.75 -7.86 -13.55
C MET A 1 -28.33 -7.53 -13.94
N ILE A 2 -27.40 -7.62 -13.00
CA ILE A 2 -25.97 -7.62 -13.31
C ILE A 2 -25.64 -9.08 -13.68
N THR A 3 -25.30 -9.33 -14.94
CA THR A 3 -24.98 -10.69 -15.44
C THR A 3 -23.69 -11.19 -14.79
N VAL A 4 -23.52 -12.52 -14.73
CA VAL A 4 -22.30 -13.19 -14.22
C VAL A 4 -21.02 -12.57 -14.82
N SER A 5 -21.07 -12.14 -16.08
CA SER A 5 -20.00 -11.42 -16.79
C SER A 5 -19.53 -10.11 -16.14
N SER A 6 -20.33 -9.49 -15.28
CA SER A 6 -19.95 -8.25 -14.60
C SER A 6 -19.11 -8.52 -13.35
N ILE A 7 -19.42 -9.60 -12.60
CA ILE A 7 -18.62 -10.07 -11.44
C ILE A 7 -17.22 -10.45 -11.90
N GLU A 8 -17.17 -11.15 -13.02
CA GLU A 8 -15.95 -11.63 -13.67
C GLU A 8 -14.98 -10.49 -14.03
N LEU A 9 -15.50 -9.31 -14.38
CA LEU A 9 -14.69 -8.16 -14.74
C LEU A 9 -14.19 -7.34 -13.53
N ILE A 10 -14.83 -7.48 -12.36
CA ILE A 10 -14.56 -6.64 -11.19
C ILE A 10 -13.16 -6.88 -10.62
N LEU A 11 -12.78 -8.14 -10.40
CA LEU A 11 -11.47 -8.48 -9.87
C LEU A 11 -10.33 -8.09 -10.85
N PRO A 12 -10.37 -8.45 -12.14
CA PRO A 12 -9.37 -8.01 -13.11
C PRO A 12 -9.29 -6.48 -13.23
N THR A 13 -10.42 -5.76 -13.20
CA THR A 13 -10.44 -4.28 -13.23
C THR A 13 -9.76 -3.69 -12.01
N PHE A 14 -10.07 -4.19 -10.81
CA PHE A 14 -9.44 -3.74 -9.57
C PHE A 14 -7.93 -3.97 -9.56
N LEU A 15 -7.48 -5.15 -9.97
CA LEU A 15 -6.05 -5.47 -10.07
C LEU A 15 -5.35 -4.60 -11.11
N THR A 16 -6.03 -4.26 -12.21
CA THR A 16 -5.53 -3.31 -13.21
C THR A 16 -5.36 -1.91 -12.60
N ILE A 17 -6.34 -1.42 -11.83
CA ILE A 17 -6.24 -0.13 -11.13
C ILE A 17 -5.05 -0.12 -10.16
N ILE A 18 -4.89 -1.18 -9.36
CA ILE A 18 -3.74 -1.32 -8.45
C ILE A 18 -2.43 -1.32 -9.24
N SER A 19 -2.37 -2.00 -10.38
CA SER A 19 -1.20 -2.03 -11.25
C SER A 19 -0.83 -0.63 -11.75
N VAL A 20 -1.82 0.19 -12.14
CA VAL A 20 -1.59 1.58 -12.55
C VAL A 20 -1.00 2.38 -11.39
N ILE A 21 -1.60 2.29 -10.20
CA ILE A 21 -1.14 3.04 -9.01
C ILE A 21 0.30 2.66 -8.67
N LEU A 22 0.61 1.37 -8.57
CA LEU A 22 1.96 0.87 -8.30
C LEU A 22 2.94 1.29 -9.40
N GLY A 23 2.50 1.24 -10.66
CA GLY A 23 3.29 1.65 -11.81
C GLY A 23 3.68 3.13 -11.77
N ILE A 24 2.74 4.00 -11.42
CA ILE A 24 3.00 5.44 -11.23
C ILE A 24 4.04 5.62 -10.13
N PHE A 25 3.92 4.92 -9.00
CA PHE A 25 4.90 4.97 -7.92
C PHE A 25 6.30 4.58 -8.40
N TYR A 26 6.44 3.48 -9.15
CA TYR A 26 7.74 3.09 -9.70
C TYR A 26 8.32 4.17 -10.60
N VAL A 27 7.53 4.78 -11.48
CA VAL A 27 8.03 5.82 -12.41
C VAL A 27 8.40 7.12 -11.69
N VAL A 28 7.62 7.52 -10.69
CA VAL A 28 7.79 8.79 -9.98
C VAL A 28 8.80 8.68 -8.82
N ALA A 29 9.12 7.47 -8.34
CA ALA A 29 10.01 7.22 -7.20
C ALA A 29 11.28 8.11 -7.16
N PRO A 30 12.08 8.27 -8.24
CA PRO A 30 13.30 9.09 -8.19
C PRO A 30 13.04 10.58 -7.91
N SER A 31 11.83 11.07 -8.19
CA SER A 31 11.42 12.46 -7.92
C SER A 31 11.04 12.68 -6.46
N LEU A 32 10.64 11.61 -5.77
CA LEU A 32 10.22 11.65 -4.36
C LEU A 32 11.41 11.52 -3.40
N GLU A 33 12.60 11.24 -3.95
CA GLU A 33 13.80 11.04 -3.14
C GLU A 33 14.46 12.37 -2.73
N PRO A 34 15.01 12.43 -1.49
CA PRO A 34 15.75 13.59 -1.00
C PRO A 34 16.87 14.06 -1.95
N PRO A 35 17.27 15.34 -1.91
CA PRO A 35 18.32 15.92 -2.76
C PRO A 35 19.66 15.16 -2.77
N ASP A 36 20.02 14.52 -1.66
CA ASP A 36 21.26 13.75 -1.51
C ASP A 36 21.15 12.29 -1.95
N ARG A 37 20.00 11.88 -2.52
CA ARG A 37 19.75 10.50 -2.97
C ARG A 37 19.17 10.42 -4.36
N VAL A 38 19.61 9.39 -5.09
CA VAL A 38 19.04 9.00 -6.38
C VAL A 38 18.93 7.48 -6.42
N LEU A 39 17.73 6.97 -6.65
CA LEU A 39 17.39 5.54 -6.62
C LEU A 39 17.88 4.85 -5.34
N GLY A 40 17.72 5.53 -4.20
CA GLY A 40 18.11 5.04 -2.88
C GLY A 40 19.62 4.99 -2.64
N ALA A 41 20.45 5.46 -3.58
CA ALA A 41 21.89 5.62 -3.40
C ALA A 41 22.21 7.07 -3.02
N LYS A 42 23.04 7.27 -2.00
CA LYS A 42 23.59 8.61 -1.67
C LYS A 42 24.38 9.14 -2.86
N VAL A 43 24.28 10.42 -3.19
CA VAL A 43 25.02 11.06 -4.29
C VAL A 43 25.48 12.47 -3.89
N THR A 44 26.53 12.97 -4.54
CA THR A 44 26.92 14.38 -4.45
C THR A 44 25.97 15.26 -5.24
N GLU A 45 25.82 16.53 -4.86
CA GLU A 45 25.00 17.50 -5.58
C GLU A 45 25.48 17.71 -7.03
N GLU A 46 26.81 17.71 -7.24
CA GLU A 46 27.43 17.80 -8.57
C GLU A 46 26.99 16.65 -9.48
N PHE A 47 27.09 15.40 -8.98
CA PHE A 47 26.59 14.24 -9.71
C PHE A 47 25.10 14.34 -10.01
N ARG A 48 24.25 14.77 -9.06
CA ARG A 48 22.80 14.91 -9.30
C ARG A 48 22.48 15.90 -10.42
N LYS A 49 23.21 17.01 -10.49
CA LYS A 49 23.05 18.03 -11.56
C LYS A 49 23.65 17.59 -12.89
N SER A 50 24.56 16.61 -12.89
CA SER A 50 25.23 16.10 -14.08
C SER A 50 24.26 15.50 -15.12
N ASN A 51 24.66 15.58 -16.39
CA ASN A 51 23.92 14.95 -17.49
C ASN A 51 23.88 13.42 -17.36
N LYS A 52 24.90 12.79 -16.75
CA LYS A 52 24.94 11.35 -16.51
C LYS A 52 23.80 10.90 -15.59
N CYS A 53 23.64 11.57 -14.45
CA CYS A 53 22.55 11.26 -13.52
C CYS A 53 21.17 11.45 -14.17
N LYS A 54 20.97 12.54 -14.90
CA LYS A 54 19.72 12.79 -15.64
C LYS A 54 19.42 11.68 -16.67
N GLN A 55 20.45 11.17 -17.35
CA GLN A 55 20.33 10.07 -18.29
C GLN A 55 19.93 8.75 -17.61
N ILE A 56 20.52 8.43 -16.45
CA ILE A 56 20.13 7.24 -15.67
C ILE A 56 18.67 7.33 -15.25
N ILE A 57 18.23 8.47 -14.70
CA ILE A 57 16.83 8.69 -14.28
C ILE A 57 15.89 8.58 -15.48
N LYS A 58 16.25 9.18 -16.63
CA LYS A 58 15.46 9.08 -17.87
C LYS A 58 15.31 7.64 -18.32
N GLN A 59 16.38 6.86 -18.33
CA GLN A 59 16.34 5.44 -18.72
C GLN A 59 15.53 4.61 -17.73
N TYR A 60 15.67 4.85 -16.42
CA TYR A 60 14.86 4.21 -15.39
C TYR A 60 13.36 4.47 -15.61
N ARG A 61 12.98 5.74 -15.86
CA ARG A 61 11.58 6.12 -16.11
C ARG A 61 11.02 5.49 -17.38
N ILE A 62 11.78 5.52 -18.48
CA ILE A 62 11.35 4.91 -19.75
C ILE A 62 11.13 3.40 -19.55
N ARG A 63 12.07 2.70 -18.91
CA ARG A 63 11.92 1.27 -18.57
C ARG A 63 10.71 1.03 -17.66
N GLY A 64 10.53 1.87 -16.64
CA GLY A 64 9.37 1.82 -15.75
C GLY A 64 8.06 1.96 -16.51
N VAL A 65 7.93 2.96 -17.39
CA VAL A 65 6.75 3.15 -18.23
C VAL A 65 6.52 1.95 -19.13
N MET A 66 7.55 1.40 -19.77
CA MET A 66 7.41 0.18 -20.60
C MET A 66 6.91 -1.01 -19.78
N ILE A 67 7.44 -1.24 -18.58
CA ILE A 67 6.98 -2.33 -17.69
C ILE A 67 5.51 -2.13 -17.32
N VAL A 68 5.10 -0.90 -17.00
CA VAL A 68 3.70 -0.58 -16.70
C VAL A 68 2.81 -0.84 -17.91
N VAL A 69 3.19 -0.37 -19.10
CA VAL A 69 2.42 -0.61 -20.33
C VAL A 69 2.31 -2.11 -20.62
N ILE A 70 3.39 -2.88 -20.50
CA ILE A 70 3.35 -4.34 -20.68
C ILE A 70 2.40 -4.98 -19.66
N SER A 71 2.48 -4.58 -18.39
CA SER A 71 1.56 -5.06 -17.35
C SER A 71 0.10 -4.71 -17.67
N LEU A 72 -0.18 -3.53 -18.22
CA LEU A 72 -1.54 -3.11 -18.57
C LEU A 72 -2.06 -3.83 -19.81
N VAL A 73 -1.21 -4.09 -20.81
CA VAL A 73 -1.59 -4.88 -21.98
C VAL A 73 -1.89 -6.31 -21.56
N LEU A 74 -1.05 -6.93 -20.72
CA LEU A 74 -1.30 -8.26 -20.17
C LEU A 74 -2.57 -8.28 -19.32
N GLY A 75 -2.75 -7.28 -18.45
CA GLY A 75 -3.97 -7.11 -17.66
C GLY A 75 -5.20 -7.01 -18.54
N GLY A 76 -5.15 -6.16 -19.57
CA GLY A 76 -6.21 -5.93 -20.56
C GLY A 76 -6.61 -7.18 -21.33
N VAL A 77 -5.65 -7.97 -21.82
CA VAL A 77 -5.93 -9.25 -22.48
C VAL A 77 -6.62 -10.22 -21.51
N LEU A 78 -6.16 -10.26 -20.26
CA LEU A 78 -6.72 -11.11 -19.21
C LEU A 78 -8.01 -10.54 -18.60
N LEU A 79 -8.45 -9.31 -18.93
CA LEU A 79 -9.75 -8.79 -18.48
C LEU A 79 -10.91 -9.58 -19.12
N PHE A 80 -10.68 -10.13 -20.31
CA PHE A 80 -11.70 -10.84 -21.08
C PHE A 80 -11.75 -12.33 -20.79
N GLU A 81 -10.79 -12.86 -20.04
CA GLU A 81 -10.73 -14.26 -19.62
C GLU A 81 -10.69 -14.34 -18.10
N VAL A 82 -11.67 -15.01 -17.49
CA VAL A 82 -11.66 -15.31 -16.04
C VAL A 82 -10.64 -16.39 -15.77
N SER A 83 -9.38 -16.00 -15.86
CA SER A 83 -8.23 -16.89 -15.81
C SER A 83 -7.58 -16.83 -14.43
N PRO A 84 -7.12 -17.97 -13.88
CA PRO A 84 -6.22 -17.97 -12.73
C PRO A 84 -4.95 -17.12 -12.93
N LEU A 85 -4.67 -16.72 -14.18
CA LEU A 85 -3.55 -15.85 -14.54
C LEU A 85 -3.81 -14.35 -14.28
N VAL A 86 -5.03 -13.95 -13.93
CA VAL A 86 -5.42 -12.55 -13.67
C VAL A 86 -4.48 -11.80 -12.67
N PRO A 87 -3.89 -12.43 -11.63
CA PRO A 87 -2.92 -11.76 -10.76
C PRO A 87 -1.51 -11.57 -11.35
N PHE A 88 -1.14 -12.31 -12.40
CA PHE A 88 0.22 -12.31 -12.95
C PHE A 88 0.74 -10.95 -13.43
N PRO A 89 -0.08 -10.09 -14.07
CA PRO A 89 0.36 -8.75 -14.46
C PRO A 89 0.95 -7.95 -13.29
N ILE A 90 0.30 -7.95 -12.12
CA ILE A 90 0.83 -7.29 -10.91
C ILE A 90 2.15 -7.92 -10.48
N ILE A 91 2.23 -9.25 -10.46
CA ILE A 91 3.44 -9.97 -10.06
C ILE A 91 4.61 -9.60 -10.99
N ILE A 92 4.38 -9.58 -12.31
CA ILE A 92 5.36 -9.18 -13.32
C ILE A 92 5.78 -7.72 -13.10
N LEU A 93 4.83 -6.80 -12.89
CA LEU A 93 5.11 -5.40 -12.58
C LEU A 93 6.00 -5.27 -11.33
N LEU A 94 5.71 -6.00 -10.26
CA LEU A 94 6.49 -5.98 -9.02
C LEU A 94 7.92 -6.51 -9.23
N ILE A 95 8.06 -7.65 -9.91
CA ILE A 95 9.37 -8.27 -10.17
C ILE A 95 10.20 -7.38 -11.09
N LEU A 96 9.67 -7.02 -12.27
CA LEU A 96 10.41 -6.23 -13.25
C LEU A 96 10.67 -4.81 -12.76
N GLY A 97 9.72 -4.19 -12.05
CA GLY A 97 9.89 -2.90 -11.39
C GLY A 97 11.02 -2.92 -10.37
N SER A 98 11.06 -3.96 -9.52
CA SER A 98 12.14 -4.16 -8.55
C SER A 98 13.50 -4.38 -9.23
N VAL A 99 13.55 -5.21 -10.27
CA VAL A 99 14.78 -5.42 -11.06
C VAL A 99 15.25 -4.11 -11.70
N ASN A 100 14.35 -3.32 -12.30
CA ASN A 100 14.68 -2.01 -12.87
C ASN A 100 15.23 -1.05 -11.80
N TYR A 101 14.65 -1.03 -10.60
CA TYR A 101 15.13 -0.23 -9.48
C TYR A 101 16.53 -0.64 -9.04
N VAL A 102 16.76 -1.93 -8.78
CA VAL A 102 18.05 -2.46 -8.30
C VAL A 102 19.16 -2.25 -9.33
N THR A 103 18.89 -2.54 -10.61
CA THR A 103 19.88 -2.38 -11.69
C THR A 103 20.24 -0.92 -11.91
N SER A 104 19.26 -0.02 -11.89
CA SER A 104 19.49 1.42 -12.04
C SER A 104 20.20 2.01 -10.81
N ARG A 105 19.86 1.56 -9.59
CA ARG A 105 20.58 1.89 -8.36
C ARG A 105 22.05 1.48 -8.43
N LYS A 106 22.34 0.25 -8.91
CA LYS A 106 23.72 -0.22 -9.08
C LYS A 106 24.51 0.69 -10.02
N ARG A 107 23.89 1.16 -11.10
CA ARG A 107 24.52 2.11 -12.03
C ARG A 107 24.82 3.46 -11.38
N VAL A 108 23.90 4.00 -10.59
CA VAL A 108 24.16 5.23 -9.80
C VAL A 108 25.36 5.01 -8.88
N ILE A 109 25.45 3.88 -8.19
CA ILE A 109 26.57 3.59 -7.27
C ILE A 109 27.92 3.55 -8.00
N LEU A 110 27.95 3.01 -9.23
CA LEU A 110 29.17 2.93 -10.03
C LEU A 110 29.57 4.29 -10.64
N GLU A 111 28.60 5.11 -11.02
CA GLU A 111 28.85 6.36 -11.74
C GLU A 111 28.96 7.60 -10.84
N ARG A 112 28.47 7.54 -9.58
CA ARG A 112 28.45 8.68 -8.65
C ARG A 112 29.82 9.13 -8.12
N GLY A 113 30.88 8.37 -8.40
CA GLY A 113 32.22 8.61 -7.86
C GLY A 113 32.35 8.31 -6.37
N GLU A 114 33.49 8.70 -5.78
CA GLU A 114 33.72 8.54 -4.35
C GLU A 114 32.86 9.50 -3.53
N ILE A 115 32.20 8.96 -2.52
CA ILE A 115 31.52 9.76 -1.52
C ILE A 115 32.48 9.89 -0.35
N LYS A 116 33.07 11.08 -0.17
CA LYS A 116 33.78 11.39 1.06
C LYS A 116 32.80 11.24 2.22
N GLU A 117 33.08 10.31 3.14
CA GLU A 117 32.32 10.23 4.36
C GLU A 117 32.50 11.56 5.10
N PRO A 118 31.41 12.26 5.47
CA PRO A 118 31.57 13.48 6.23
C PRO A 118 32.28 13.13 7.53
N ASN A 119 33.35 13.87 7.87
CA ASN A 119 33.94 13.86 9.20
C ASN A 119 32.80 13.88 10.22
N VAL A 120 32.78 12.90 11.12
CA VAL A 120 31.64 12.61 12.00
C VAL A 120 31.33 13.86 12.83
N ARG A 121 30.36 14.65 12.36
CA ARG A 121 29.83 15.80 13.09
C ARG A 121 28.67 15.29 13.93
N TYR A 122 28.87 15.24 15.24
CA TYR A 122 27.82 14.88 16.18
C TYR A 122 26.93 16.11 16.38
N ALA A 123 25.63 15.93 16.17
CA ALA A 123 24.61 16.89 16.55
C ALA A 123 23.77 16.28 17.67
N VAL A 124 23.67 16.97 18.80
CA VAL A 124 22.80 16.58 19.91
C VAL A 124 21.48 17.32 19.73
N ILE A 125 20.37 16.59 19.68
CA ILE A 125 19.02 17.15 19.57
C ILE A 125 18.23 16.71 20.80
N ASP A 126 17.55 17.65 21.44
CA ASP A 126 16.58 17.33 22.48
C ASP A 126 15.32 16.69 21.87
N THR A 127 15.01 15.47 22.29
CA THR A 127 13.87 14.67 21.80
C THR A 127 12.70 14.64 22.78
N SER A 128 12.74 15.41 23.87
CA SER A 128 11.76 15.40 24.97
C SER A 128 10.33 15.73 24.57
N LYS A 129 10.11 16.49 23.49
CA LYS A 129 8.77 16.86 22.99
C LYS A 129 8.30 15.96 21.85
N LYS A 130 7.83 14.75 22.17
CA LYS A 130 7.08 13.91 21.21
C LYS A 130 5.58 14.20 21.34
N LYS A 131 4.91 14.61 20.25
CA LYS A 131 3.44 14.61 20.15
C LYS A 131 3.02 13.45 19.26
N GLY A 132 2.52 12.36 19.84
CA GLY A 132 2.19 11.13 19.12
C GLY A 132 0.84 11.16 18.41
N PHE A 133 0.67 11.98 17.37
CA PHE A 133 -0.60 12.05 16.63
C PHE A 133 -0.84 10.81 15.73
N GLY A 134 0.22 10.28 15.10
CA GLY A 134 0.09 9.22 14.09
C GLY A 134 -0.36 7.85 14.58
N VAL A 135 -0.09 7.48 15.84
CA VAL A 135 -0.32 6.11 16.34
C VAL A 135 -1.82 5.80 16.51
N TRP A 136 -2.65 6.83 16.74
CA TRP A 136 -4.11 6.65 16.87
C TRP A 136 -4.77 6.11 15.60
N PHE A 137 -4.20 6.37 14.42
CA PHE A 137 -4.70 5.81 13.16
C PHE A 137 -4.57 4.29 13.08
N LEU A 138 -3.63 3.68 13.83
CA LEU A 138 -3.52 2.23 13.91
C LEU A 138 -4.62 1.62 14.78
N ALA A 139 -5.23 2.38 15.71
CA ALA A 139 -6.26 1.85 16.60
C ALA A 139 -7.64 1.71 15.91
N LEU A 140 -7.95 2.59 14.97
CA LEU A 140 -9.24 2.59 14.25
C LEU A 140 -9.59 1.24 13.60
N PRO A 141 -8.73 0.58 12.81
CA PRO A 141 -9.07 -0.71 12.22
C PRO A 141 -9.29 -1.80 13.29
N TRP A 142 -8.56 -1.77 14.41
CA TRP A 142 -8.80 -2.69 15.52
C TRP A 142 -10.16 -2.48 16.19
N LEU A 143 -10.61 -1.23 16.32
CA LEU A 143 -11.94 -0.92 16.85
C LEU A 143 -13.05 -1.45 15.94
N ILE A 144 -12.89 -1.31 14.63
CA ILE A 144 -13.85 -1.85 13.65
C ILE A 144 -13.87 -3.38 13.71
N LEU A 145 -12.69 -4.03 13.74
CA LEU A 145 -12.58 -5.48 13.89
C LEU A 145 -13.23 -5.95 15.19
N LEU A 146 -13.00 -5.27 16.31
CA LEU A 146 -13.61 -5.62 17.59
C LEU A 146 -15.13 -5.49 17.54
N GLY A 147 -15.65 -4.43 16.90
CA GLY A 147 -17.08 -4.27 16.66
C GLY A 147 -17.66 -5.43 15.84
N MET A 148 -16.96 -5.86 14.80
CA MET A 148 -17.36 -7.02 13.99
C MET A 148 -17.33 -8.33 14.77
N LEU A 149 -16.32 -8.57 15.60
CA LEU A 149 -16.25 -9.75 16.47
C LEU A 149 -17.41 -9.78 17.47
N ILE A 150 -17.72 -8.64 18.11
CA ILE A 150 -18.86 -8.51 19.03
C ILE A 150 -20.16 -8.79 18.29
N LEU A 151 -20.34 -8.19 17.10
CA LEU A 151 -21.54 -8.38 16.29
C LEU A 151 -21.73 -9.86 15.89
N GLY A 152 -20.66 -10.54 15.48
CA GLY A 152 -20.73 -11.95 15.10
C GLY A 152 -21.11 -12.89 16.26
N VAL A 153 -20.76 -12.52 17.50
CA VAL A 153 -21.17 -13.26 18.70
C VAL A 153 -22.62 -12.94 19.08
N VAL A 154 -22.99 -11.65 19.07
CA VAL A 154 -24.35 -11.20 19.45
C VAL A 154 -25.40 -11.70 18.48
N ASP A 155 -25.12 -11.67 17.18
CA ASP A 155 -26.07 -12.02 16.12
C ASP A 155 -25.92 -13.47 15.63
N TYR A 156 -25.08 -14.28 16.30
CA TYR A 156 -24.72 -15.64 15.88
C TYR A 156 -25.92 -16.54 15.54
N HIS A 157 -27.04 -16.37 16.26
CA HIS A 157 -28.26 -17.13 16.05
C HIS A 157 -28.98 -16.75 14.75
N SER A 158 -28.94 -15.49 14.35
CA SER A 158 -29.56 -14.98 13.12
C SER A 158 -28.74 -15.31 11.86
N ILE A 159 -27.45 -15.60 12.02
CA ILE A 159 -26.56 -15.96 10.91
C ILE A 159 -27.06 -17.27 10.24
N PRO A 160 -27.11 -17.33 8.89
CA PRO A 160 -27.53 -18.50 8.14
C PRO A 160 -26.81 -19.80 8.53
N SER A 161 -27.46 -20.94 8.35
CA SER A 161 -26.89 -22.27 8.66
C SER A 161 -25.71 -22.64 7.75
N GLU A 162 -25.60 -21.98 6.61
CA GLU A 162 -24.53 -22.16 5.63
C GLU A 162 -23.97 -20.80 5.22
N LEU A 163 -22.65 -20.70 5.15
CA LEU A 163 -21.93 -19.47 4.85
C LEU A 163 -21.18 -19.59 3.52
N PRO A 164 -21.19 -18.55 2.68
CA PRO A 164 -20.34 -18.53 1.48
C PRO A 164 -18.87 -18.55 1.91
N PHE A 165 -18.14 -19.59 1.49
CA PHE A 165 -16.77 -19.86 1.95
C PHE A 165 -15.72 -19.58 0.88
N HIS A 166 -15.96 -20.02 -0.36
CA HIS A 166 -15.10 -19.71 -1.49
C HIS A 166 -15.90 -19.56 -2.78
N ILE A 167 -15.39 -18.75 -3.70
CA ILE A 167 -15.90 -18.64 -5.06
C ILE A 167 -14.89 -19.32 -5.97
N ASN A 168 -15.31 -20.35 -6.70
CA ASN A 168 -14.42 -21.02 -7.64
C ASN A 168 -14.24 -20.19 -8.93
N SER A 169 -13.35 -20.63 -9.81
CA SER A 169 -13.06 -19.94 -11.08
C SER A 169 -14.27 -19.78 -12.00
N ASN A 170 -15.32 -20.58 -11.79
CA ASN A 170 -16.57 -20.52 -12.57
C ASN A 170 -17.63 -19.62 -11.91
N GLY A 171 -17.25 -18.86 -10.87
CA GLY A 171 -18.16 -17.98 -10.14
C GLY A 171 -19.15 -18.71 -9.23
N VAL A 172 -19.00 -20.03 -9.03
CA VAL A 172 -19.87 -20.81 -8.15
C VAL A 172 -19.40 -20.64 -6.72
N ILE A 173 -20.33 -20.27 -5.85
CA ILE A 173 -20.11 -20.11 -4.42
C ILE A 173 -20.23 -21.48 -3.77
N ALA A 174 -19.17 -21.93 -3.12
CA ALA A 174 -19.21 -23.06 -2.22
C ALA A 174 -19.54 -22.59 -0.80
N TYR A 175 -20.34 -23.39 -0.10
CA TYR A 175 -20.82 -23.09 1.23
C TYR A 175 -20.14 -23.96 2.28
N ALA A 176 -19.94 -23.41 3.47
CA ALA A 176 -19.46 -24.13 4.64
C ALA A 176 -20.55 -24.13 5.73
N PRO A 177 -20.63 -25.18 6.56
CA PRO A 177 -21.59 -25.21 7.65
C PRO A 177 -21.30 -24.12 8.68
N LYS A 178 -22.36 -23.60 9.32
CA LYS A 178 -22.23 -22.66 10.42
C LYS A 178 -21.57 -23.33 11.63
N ASP A 179 -20.41 -22.81 11.99
CA ASP A 179 -19.76 -23.02 13.27
C ASP A 179 -19.03 -21.72 13.68
N PRO A 180 -18.63 -21.57 14.95
CA PRO A 180 -18.01 -20.32 15.43
C PRO A 180 -16.74 -19.92 14.67
N VAL A 181 -15.96 -20.89 14.18
CA VAL A 181 -14.73 -20.60 13.43
C VAL A 181 -15.08 -20.12 12.03
N ASN A 182 -15.96 -20.81 11.32
CA ASN A 182 -16.38 -20.42 9.97
C ASN A 182 -17.08 -19.05 9.94
N VAL A 183 -17.89 -18.73 10.97
CA VAL A 183 -18.55 -17.42 11.10
C VAL A 183 -17.52 -16.29 11.22
N LEU A 184 -16.44 -16.51 11.96
CA LEU A 184 -15.44 -15.48 12.30
C LEU A 184 -14.15 -15.60 11.47
N LEU A 185 -14.09 -16.50 10.48
CA LEU A 185 -12.85 -16.82 9.77
C LEU A 185 -12.25 -15.59 9.08
N ASN A 186 -13.09 -14.80 8.40
CA ASN A 186 -12.66 -13.56 7.74
C ASN A 186 -12.10 -12.56 8.76
N GLN A 187 -12.68 -12.48 9.95
CA GLN A 187 -12.23 -11.62 11.05
C GLN A 187 -10.91 -12.11 11.63
N ILE A 188 -10.70 -13.42 11.73
CA ILE A 188 -9.43 -14.01 12.16
C ILE A 188 -8.33 -13.69 11.15
N ILE A 189 -8.59 -13.87 9.85
CA ILE A 189 -7.65 -13.51 8.78
C ILE A 189 -7.35 -12.00 8.82
N ASN A 190 -8.38 -11.17 8.96
CA ASN A 190 -8.23 -9.73 9.06
C ASN A 190 -7.43 -9.33 10.32
N ALA A 191 -7.66 -9.97 11.47
CA ALA A 191 -6.88 -9.74 12.69
C ALA A 191 -5.39 -10.03 12.48
N PHE A 192 -5.06 -11.12 11.77
CA PHE A 192 -3.68 -11.45 11.43
C PHE A 192 -3.05 -10.39 10.51
N LEU A 193 -3.76 -9.94 9.48
CA LEU A 193 -3.30 -8.88 8.58
C LEU A 193 -3.10 -7.55 9.32
N LEU A 194 -4.05 -7.17 10.19
CA LEU A 194 -3.95 -5.98 11.03
C LEU A 194 -2.79 -6.04 12.01
N PHE A 195 -2.49 -7.22 12.54
CA PHE A 195 -1.32 -7.43 13.37
C PHE A 195 -0.02 -7.13 12.60
N ILE A 196 0.10 -7.61 11.36
CA ILE A 196 1.25 -7.28 10.50
C ILE A 196 1.34 -5.78 10.23
N PHE A 197 0.24 -5.13 9.82
CA PHE A 197 0.23 -3.67 9.60
C PHE A 197 0.60 -2.88 10.85
N THR A 198 0.15 -3.34 12.02
CA THR A 198 0.47 -2.72 13.31
C THR A 198 1.97 -2.87 13.63
N ILE A 199 2.56 -4.05 13.43
CA ILE A 199 4.01 -4.25 13.60
C ILE A 199 4.79 -3.32 12.68
N VAL A 200 4.42 -3.25 11.40
CA VAL A 200 5.09 -2.37 10.42
C VAL A 200 4.94 -0.90 10.83
N GLY A 201 3.74 -0.47 11.24
CA GLY A 201 3.48 0.87 11.72
C GLY A 201 4.31 1.22 12.97
N ILE A 202 4.41 0.30 13.94
CA ILE A 202 5.25 0.47 15.13
C ILE A 202 6.73 0.54 14.72
N ALA A 203 7.20 -0.36 13.85
CA ALA A 203 8.58 -0.36 13.36
C ALA A 203 8.95 0.97 12.68
N VAL A 204 8.04 1.54 11.87
CA VAL A 204 8.19 2.87 11.29
C VAL A 204 8.24 3.94 12.39
N TYR A 205 7.32 3.90 13.35
CA TYR A 205 7.26 4.89 14.43
C TYR A 205 8.52 4.93 15.30
N VAL A 206 9.05 3.76 15.68
CA VAL A 206 10.25 3.62 16.52
C VAL A 206 11.56 3.78 15.75
N SER A 207 11.50 3.86 14.42
CA SER A 207 12.70 4.04 13.60
C SER A 207 13.43 5.34 13.93
N LYS A 208 14.76 5.24 13.98
CA LYS A 208 15.65 6.35 14.35
C LYS A 208 16.04 7.15 13.11
N PRO A 209 15.96 8.50 13.13
CA PRO A 209 16.41 9.33 12.02
C PRO A 209 17.91 9.17 11.77
N ARG A 210 18.31 9.24 10.51
CA ARG A 210 19.70 9.56 10.14
C ARG A 210 19.80 11.08 9.98
N ILE A 211 20.22 11.76 11.04
CA ILE A 211 20.24 13.23 11.11
C ILE A 211 21.33 13.79 10.19
N ASN A 212 20.99 14.80 9.39
CA ASN A 212 21.98 15.62 8.69
C ASN A 212 22.62 16.61 9.69
N PRO A 213 23.94 16.55 9.94
CA PRO A 213 24.60 17.44 10.90
C PRO A 213 24.60 18.92 10.50
N ALA A 214 24.33 19.25 9.22
CA ALA A 214 24.28 20.63 8.76
C ALA A 214 23.02 21.38 9.25
N TYR A 215 21.89 20.66 9.40
CA TYR A 215 20.59 21.22 9.80
C TYR A 215 19.85 20.24 10.73
N PRO A 216 20.40 19.95 11.93
CA PRO A 216 19.96 18.82 12.73
C PRO A 216 18.52 18.94 13.22
N GLU A 217 18.13 20.09 13.77
CA GLU A 217 16.80 20.29 14.34
C GLU A 217 15.69 20.24 13.29
N GLU A 218 15.89 20.90 12.16
CA GLU A 218 14.88 21.00 11.10
C GLU A 218 14.69 19.64 10.43
N TYR A 219 15.79 18.92 10.16
CA TYR A 219 15.73 17.56 9.62
C TYR A 219 15.01 16.60 10.57
N TYR A 220 15.30 16.69 11.87
CA TYR A 220 14.62 15.87 12.88
C TYR A 220 13.11 16.15 12.91
N LYS A 221 12.70 17.43 12.89
CA LYS A 221 11.29 17.82 12.88
C LYS A 221 10.54 17.28 11.65
N SER A 222 11.10 17.37 10.45
CA SER A 222 10.45 16.81 9.25
C SER A 222 10.47 15.29 9.22
N TYR A 223 11.52 14.66 9.74
CA TYR A 223 11.55 13.20 9.85
C TYR A 223 10.46 12.67 10.79
N GLU A 224 10.30 13.28 11.98
CA GLU A 224 9.23 12.89 12.91
C GLU A 224 7.84 13.04 12.27
N ARG A 225 7.59 14.14 11.55
CA ARG A 225 6.34 14.32 10.81
C ARG A 225 6.15 13.31 9.69
N SER A 226 7.21 13.02 8.93
CA SER A 226 7.18 12.00 7.88
C SER A 226 6.84 10.62 8.44
N LYS A 227 7.35 10.26 9.63
CA LYS A 227 6.95 9.03 10.34
C LYS A 227 5.48 9.08 10.72
N GLU A 228 4.99 10.18 11.29
CA GLU A 228 3.58 10.32 11.65
C GLU A 228 2.67 10.12 10.42
N TYR A 229 3.02 10.69 9.27
CA TYR A 229 2.25 10.50 8.03
C TYR A 229 2.34 9.09 7.48
N ALA A 230 3.51 8.46 7.54
CA ALA A 230 3.68 7.07 7.11
C ALA A 230 2.83 6.13 7.98
N VAL A 231 2.84 6.31 9.31
CA VAL A 231 2.02 5.54 10.25
C VAL A 231 0.53 5.81 10.02
N ALA A 232 0.14 7.08 9.83
CA ALA A 232 -1.24 7.43 9.51
C ALA A 232 -1.70 6.78 8.20
N THR A 233 -0.85 6.77 7.17
CA THR A 233 -1.14 6.14 5.87
C THR A 233 -1.32 4.63 6.00
N ILE A 234 -0.45 3.97 6.78
CA ILE A 234 -0.60 2.55 7.10
C ILE A 234 -1.95 2.31 7.81
N GLY A 235 -2.29 3.12 8.81
CA GLY A 235 -3.57 3.00 9.52
C GLY A 235 -4.80 3.22 8.63
N ILE A 236 -4.76 4.19 7.71
CA ILE A 236 -5.83 4.45 6.74
C ILE A 236 -6.00 3.26 5.77
N ILE A 237 -4.90 2.72 5.24
CA ILE A 237 -4.94 1.55 4.36
C ILE A 237 -5.50 0.33 5.11
N ALA A 238 -5.02 0.09 6.33
CA ALA A 238 -5.51 -0.98 7.20
C ALA A 238 -7.00 -0.83 7.54
N THR A 239 -7.47 0.41 7.74
CA THR A 239 -8.90 0.73 7.91
C THR A 239 -9.70 0.38 6.66
N GLY A 240 -9.23 0.78 5.49
CA GLY A 240 -9.89 0.43 4.22
C GLY A 240 -9.99 -1.07 4.00
N LEU A 241 -8.93 -1.82 4.33
CA LEU A 241 -8.91 -3.28 4.23
C LEU A 241 -9.90 -3.90 5.22
N THR A 242 -9.91 -3.41 6.45
CA THR A 242 -10.84 -3.88 7.49
C THR A 242 -12.29 -3.64 7.10
N LEU A 243 -12.59 -2.46 6.53
CA LEU A 243 -13.94 -2.14 6.04
C LEU A 243 -14.34 -3.05 4.88
N LEU A 244 -13.42 -3.34 3.96
CA LEU A 244 -13.64 -4.28 2.86
C LEU A 244 -14.03 -5.67 3.39
N GLU A 245 -13.24 -6.22 4.32
CA GLU A 245 -13.50 -7.54 4.93
C GLU A 245 -14.79 -7.54 5.75
N SER A 246 -15.06 -6.44 6.48
CA SER A 246 -16.28 -6.29 7.27
C SER A 246 -17.53 -6.29 6.38
N LEU A 247 -17.51 -5.59 5.25
CA LEU A 247 -18.62 -5.58 4.29
C LEU A 247 -18.88 -6.97 3.69
N LEU A 248 -17.82 -7.69 3.30
CA LEU A 248 -17.94 -9.07 2.81
C LEU A 248 -18.53 -9.99 3.88
N THR A 249 -18.14 -9.79 5.13
CA THR A 249 -18.64 -10.60 6.25
C THR A 249 -20.10 -10.31 6.56
N LEU A 250 -20.50 -9.04 6.65
CA LEU A 250 -21.89 -8.65 6.89
C LEU A 250 -22.82 -9.17 5.79
N TRP A 251 -22.33 -9.23 4.54
CA TRP A 251 -23.04 -9.90 3.46
C TRP A 251 -23.12 -11.42 3.67
N SER A 252 -22.01 -12.07 4.04
CA SER A 252 -21.98 -13.51 4.31
C SER A 252 -22.93 -13.93 5.44
N TRP A 253 -23.13 -13.05 6.42
CA TRP A 253 -24.06 -13.23 7.54
C TRP A 253 -25.51 -12.92 7.18
N GLY A 254 -25.79 -12.47 5.95
CA GLY A 254 -27.14 -12.13 5.51
C GLY A 254 -27.70 -10.83 6.11
N ILE A 255 -26.88 -10.05 6.83
CA ILE A 255 -27.29 -8.79 7.46
C ILE A 255 -27.55 -7.70 6.41
N PHE A 256 -26.74 -7.67 5.35
CA PHE A 256 -27.00 -6.82 4.20
C PHE A 256 -27.85 -7.56 3.16
N PRO A 257 -29.04 -7.04 2.79
CA PRO A 257 -29.90 -7.61 1.76
C PRO A 257 -29.38 -7.24 0.36
N LEU A 258 -28.07 -7.37 0.14
CA LEU A 258 -27.49 -7.28 -1.18
C LEU A 258 -27.69 -8.64 -1.83
N ASN A 259 -28.74 -8.71 -2.66
CA ASN A 259 -29.20 -9.90 -3.37
C ASN A 259 -28.14 -10.55 -4.28
N SER A 260 -26.95 -9.95 -4.40
CA SER A 260 -25.87 -10.48 -5.21
C SER A 260 -24.51 -9.98 -4.74
N ILE A 261 -23.55 -10.92 -4.69
CA ILE A 261 -22.11 -10.66 -4.53
C ILE A 261 -21.57 -9.67 -5.58
N SER A 262 -22.24 -9.54 -6.73
CA SER A 262 -21.92 -8.56 -7.79
C SER A 262 -21.99 -7.10 -7.35
N VAL A 263 -22.71 -6.80 -6.28
CA VAL A 263 -22.83 -5.43 -5.75
C VAL A 263 -21.91 -5.24 -4.55
N VAL A 264 -21.80 -6.26 -3.69
CA VAL A 264 -20.99 -6.21 -2.46
C VAL A 264 -19.51 -6.07 -2.78
N LEU A 265 -19.01 -6.87 -3.72
CA LEU A 265 -17.59 -6.94 -4.05
C LEU A 265 -17.07 -5.60 -4.65
N PRO A 266 -17.74 -4.95 -5.61
CA PRO A 266 -17.36 -3.61 -6.06
C PRO A 266 -17.40 -2.56 -4.96
N LEU A 267 -18.43 -2.55 -4.13
CA LEU A 267 -18.57 -1.56 -3.07
C LEU A 267 -17.44 -1.67 -2.04
N SER A 268 -17.10 -2.91 -1.66
CA SER A 268 -16.01 -3.17 -0.73
C SER A 268 -14.65 -2.79 -1.34
N MET A 269 -14.44 -3.06 -2.63
CA MET A 269 -13.26 -2.62 -3.37
C MET A 269 -13.15 -1.10 -3.49
N VAL A 270 -14.25 -0.41 -3.79
CA VAL A 270 -14.29 1.07 -3.85
C VAL A 270 -13.93 1.64 -2.49
N ALA A 271 -14.49 1.12 -1.40
CA ALA A 271 -14.15 1.55 -0.04
C ALA A 271 -12.64 1.39 0.25
N PHE A 272 -12.05 0.25 -0.12
CA PHE A 272 -10.62 0.03 0.02
C PHE A 272 -9.79 0.99 -0.84
N LEU A 273 -10.11 1.12 -2.13
CA LEU A 273 -9.39 2.01 -3.06
C LEU A 273 -9.46 3.47 -2.61
N SER A 274 -10.63 3.93 -2.15
CA SER A 274 -10.79 5.29 -1.62
C SER A 274 -9.87 5.54 -0.43
N CYS A 275 -9.78 4.59 0.51
CA CYS A 275 -8.85 4.69 1.64
C CYS A 275 -7.39 4.64 1.19
N ALA A 276 -7.03 3.73 0.28
CA ALA A 276 -5.67 3.61 -0.24
C ALA A 276 -5.22 4.88 -0.97
N ILE A 277 -6.07 5.41 -1.86
CA ILE A 277 -5.83 6.66 -2.58
C ILE A 277 -5.72 7.82 -1.59
N LEU A 278 -6.60 7.92 -0.60
CA LEU A 278 -6.54 8.96 0.42
C LEU A 278 -5.21 8.90 1.20
N GLY A 279 -4.78 7.71 1.63
CA GLY A 279 -3.50 7.51 2.31
C GLY A 279 -2.31 7.92 1.44
N ILE A 280 -2.33 7.55 0.16
CA ILE A 280 -1.32 7.95 -0.83
C ILE A 280 -1.30 9.47 -1.02
N VAL A 281 -2.46 10.10 -1.21
CA VAL A 281 -2.57 11.54 -1.42
C VAL A 281 -2.08 12.30 -0.19
N ILE A 282 -2.43 11.87 1.02
CA ILE A 282 -1.91 12.44 2.27
C ILE A 282 -0.39 12.30 2.31
N SER A 283 0.14 11.11 2.05
CA SER A 283 1.59 10.87 1.99
C SER A 283 2.28 11.79 0.99
N LEU A 284 1.81 11.85 -0.26
CA LEU A 284 2.44 12.61 -1.34
C LEU A 284 2.31 14.13 -1.14
N ALA A 285 1.14 14.64 -0.76
CA ALA A 285 0.93 16.06 -0.52
C ALA A 285 1.82 16.54 0.63
N LYS A 286 1.91 15.76 1.71
CA LYS A 286 2.70 16.13 2.88
C LYS A 286 4.21 15.96 2.65
N MET A 287 4.64 14.88 1.98
CA MET A 287 6.03 14.69 1.57
C MET A 287 6.50 15.77 0.57
N SER A 288 5.63 16.24 -0.32
CA SER A 288 5.92 17.35 -1.24
C SER A 288 6.07 18.68 -0.49
N ILE A 289 5.18 18.98 0.46
CA ILE A 289 5.24 20.20 1.28
C ILE A 289 6.48 20.23 2.19
N GLU A 290 6.88 19.07 2.73
CA GLU A 290 8.02 19.00 3.64
C GLU A 290 9.34 18.79 2.90
N GLY A 291 9.40 17.94 1.88
CA GLY A 291 10.59 17.75 1.03
C GLY A 291 10.94 18.99 0.20
N GLY A 292 9.93 19.78 -0.19
CA GLY A 292 10.13 21.06 -0.88
C GLY A 292 10.66 22.19 0.01
N ARG A 293 10.63 22.04 1.34
CA ARG A 293 11.23 23.00 2.29
C ARG A 293 12.73 22.80 2.52
N TYR A 294 13.30 21.72 1.99
CA TYR A 294 14.73 21.40 2.07
C TYR A 294 15.43 21.39 0.71
N LEU A 295 14.75 21.89 -0.33
CA LEU A 295 15.33 22.38 -1.58
C LEU A 295 15.65 23.87 -1.43
#